data_AF-A0A1V3TF72-F1
#
_entry.id   AF-A0A1V3TF72-F1
#
_cell.length_a   1.000
_cell.length_b   1.000
_cell.length_c   1.000
_cell.angle_alpha   90.00
_cell.angle_beta   90.00
_cell.angle_gamma   90.00
#
_symmetry.space_group_name_H-M   'P 1'
#
loop_
_entity.id
_entity.type
_entity.pdbx_description
1 polymer ?
#
loop_
_entity_poly.entity_id
_entity_poly.type
_entity_poly.pdbx_seq_one_letter_code
_entity_poly.pdbx_strand_id
1 'polypeptide(L)'
;MGGVRIDNEQLWYEFVYQKQTLIQLAKAYKCSSKTIQRRLKAHQASKKEPLVKPIILLLDTTYWKRSFGVMLFKDAISGNNLLKYYVKNETNALYLKGIAELEQKGYRILAIVCDGRRGLIQKITKYPVQLCQYHQQQIIRRYLPNRSKHPASKHL
;
A
#
# COMPACT_ATOMS: atom_id res chain seq x y z
N MET A 1 37.52 -21.72 -5.93
CA MET A 1 36.68 -21.37 -4.76
C MET A 1 35.22 -21.38 -5.20
N GLY A 2 34.47 -22.43 -4.88
CA GLY A 2 33.04 -22.52 -5.20
C GLY A 2 32.24 -21.62 -4.27
N GLY A 3 31.67 -20.55 -4.81
CA GLY A 3 30.80 -19.66 -4.03
C GLY A 3 29.55 -20.40 -3.54
N VAL A 4 29.09 -20.07 -2.34
CA VAL A 4 27.82 -20.57 -1.79
C VAL A 4 26.71 -20.26 -2.81
N ARG A 5 25.98 -21.29 -3.24
CA ARG A 5 24.88 -21.13 -4.19
C ARG A 5 23.75 -20.36 -3.49
N ILE A 6 23.65 -19.07 -3.79
CA ILE A 6 22.60 -18.20 -3.24
C ILE A 6 21.25 -18.67 -3.80
N ASP A 7 20.34 -19.06 -2.92
CA ASP A 7 18.94 -19.29 -3.24
C ASP A 7 18.22 -17.94 -3.40
N ASN A 8 17.56 -17.75 -4.54
CA ASN A 8 16.88 -16.49 -4.84
C ASN A 8 15.57 -16.33 -4.07
N GLU A 9 14.90 -17.42 -3.66
CA GLU A 9 13.68 -17.34 -2.85
C GLU A 9 14.00 -16.89 -1.44
N GLN A 10 14.99 -17.52 -0.81
CA GLN A 10 15.49 -17.10 0.49
C GLN A 10 16.03 -15.67 0.47
N LEU A 11 16.81 -15.30 -0.54
CA LEU A 11 17.32 -13.94 -0.71
C LEU A 11 16.17 -12.91 -0.78
N TRP A 12 15.10 -13.24 -1.53
CA TRP A 12 13.92 -12.40 -1.63
C TRP A 12 13.18 -12.28 -0.30
N TYR A 13 13.04 -13.40 0.43
CA TYR A 13 12.39 -13.43 1.74
C TYR A 13 13.12 -12.53 2.76
N GLU A 14 14.44 -12.63 2.85
CA GLU A 14 15.26 -11.81 3.75
C GLU A 14 15.19 -10.32 3.40
N PHE A 15 15.18 -9.99 2.11
CA PHE A 15 15.01 -8.62 1.65
C PHE A 15 13.63 -8.04 2.02
N VAL A 16 12.55 -8.78 1.72
CA VAL A 16 11.17 -8.28 1.87
C VAL A 16 10.66 -8.37 3.30
N TYR A 17 10.79 -9.52 3.96
CA TYR A 17 10.15 -9.79 5.25
C TYR A 17 11.06 -9.51 6.43
N GLN A 18 12.37 -9.78 6.30
CA GLN A 18 13.34 -9.43 7.34
C GLN A 18 13.91 -8.01 7.17
N LYS A 19 13.52 -7.30 6.11
CA LYS A 19 13.91 -5.91 5.83
C LYS A 19 15.43 -5.70 5.75
N GLN A 20 16.17 -6.71 5.31
CA GLN A 20 17.61 -6.62 5.18
C GLN A 20 18.00 -5.70 4.00
N THR A 21 18.98 -4.84 4.22
CA THR A 21 19.53 -3.97 3.17
C THR A 21 20.43 -4.73 2.21
N LEU A 22 20.65 -4.17 1.01
CA LEU A 22 21.59 -4.75 0.03
C LEU A 22 23.00 -4.96 0.59
N ILE A 23 23.46 -4.09 1.49
CA ILE A 23 24.77 -4.17 2.12
C ILE A 23 24.82 -5.32 3.14
N GLN A 24 23.78 -5.48 3.95
CA GLN A 24 23.67 -6.58 4.90
C GLN A 24 23.65 -7.93 4.18
N LEU A 25 22.83 -8.05 3.13
CA LEU A 25 22.76 -9.25 2.30
C LEU A 25 24.09 -9.53 1.58
N ALA A 26 24.74 -8.50 1.03
CA ALA A 26 26.05 -8.63 0.39
C ALA A 26 27.10 -9.20 1.37
N LYS A 27 27.11 -8.72 2.61
CA LYS A 27 27.99 -9.22 3.68
C LYS A 27 27.65 -10.67 4.06
N ALA A 28 26.37 -11.01 4.21
CA ALA A 28 25.92 -12.36 4.58
C ALA A 28 26.27 -13.40 3.50
N TYR A 29 25.99 -13.10 2.23
CA TYR A 29 26.25 -13.99 1.10
C TYR A 29 27.67 -13.86 0.50
N LYS A 30 28.56 -13.09 1.14
CA LYS A 30 29.95 -12.87 0.72
C LYS A 30 30.06 -12.50 -0.76
N CYS A 31 29.23 -11.56 -1.23
CA CYS A 31 29.22 -11.10 -2.61
C CYS A 31 29.01 -9.58 -2.70
N SER A 32 29.08 -9.01 -3.90
CA SER A 32 28.86 -7.58 -4.08
C SER A 32 27.39 -7.19 -3.99
N SER A 33 27.10 -5.99 -3.49
CA SER A 33 25.73 -5.44 -3.47
C SER A 33 25.09 -5.38 -4.87
N LYS A 34 25.91 -5.20 -5.92
CA LYS A 34 25.46 -5.28 -7.33
C LYS A 34 24.94 -6.69 -7.68
N THR A 35 25.57 -7.75 -7.17
CA THR A 35 25.13 -9.14 -7.39
C THR A 35 23.79 -9.41 -6.72
N ILE A 36 23.62 -8.97 -5.47
CA ILE A 36 22.35 -9.07 -4.74
C ILE A 36 21.25 -8.31 -5.48
N GLN A 37 21.52 -7.06 -5.87
CA GLN A 37 20.56 -6.24 -6.60
C GLN A 37 20.13 -6.90 -7.92
N ARG A 38 21.06 -7.46 -8.69
CA ARG A 38 20.76 -8.17 -9.94
C ARG A 38 19.85 -9.37 -9.70
N ARG A 39 20.12 -10.15 -8.66
CA ARG A 39 19.31 -11.33 -8.29
C ARG A 39 17.90 -10.95 -7.83
N LEU A 40 17.78 -9.93 -6.97
CA LEU A 40 16.48 -9.42 -6.53
C LEU A 40 15.65 -8.88 -7.70
N LYS A 41 16.28 -8.21 -8.68
CA LYS A 41 15.58 -7.75 -9.90
C LYS A 41 15.11 -8.89 -10.80
N ALA A 42 15.82 -10.02 -10.80
CA ALA A 42 15.46 -11.20 -11.59
C ALA A 42 14.35 -12.03 -10.95
N HIS A 43 14.07 -11.85 -9.65
CA HIS A 43 13.00 -12.56 -8.97
C HIS A 43 11.63 -12.11 -9.49
N GLN A 44 10.87 -13.06 -10.06
CA GLN A 44 9.49 -12.84 -10.46
C GLN A 44 8.57 -13.39 -9.37
N ALA A 45 7.95 -12.51 -8.60
CA ALA A 45 6.96 -12.92 -7.62
C ALA A 45 5.75 -13.54 -8.35
N SER A 46 5.36 -14.76 -7.97
CA SER A 46 4.16 -15.39 -8.54
C SER A 46 2.95 -14.54 -8.16
N LYS A 47 2.23 -14.02 -9.16
CA LYS A 47 0.91 -13.42 -8.94
C LYS A 47 -0.10 -14.57 -8.92
N LYS A 48 -0.50 -15.01 -7.74
CA LYS A 48 -1.72 -15.82 -7.62
C LYS A 48 -2.90 -14.89 -7.84
N GLU A 49 -3.74 -15.19 -8.82
CA GLU A 49 -5.00 -14.47 -8.98
C GLU A 49 -5.88 -14.81 -7.77
N PRO A 50 -6.35 -13.80 -7.01
CA PRO A 50 -7.23 -14.05 -5.89
C PRO A 50 -8.54 -14.64 -6.41
N LEU A 51 -9.08 -15.65 -5.73
CA LEU A 51 -10.48 -16.02 -5.93
C LEU A 51 -11.35 -14.78 -5.68
N VAL A 52 -12.30 -14.56 -6.58
CA VAL A 52 -13.28 -13.47 -6.49
C VAL A 52 -14.05 -13.61 -5.18
N LYS A 53 -13.97 -12.59 -4.33
CA LYS A 53 -14.59 -12.57 -2.99
C LYS A 53 -15.23 -11.20 -2.71
N PRO A 54 -16.19 -11.14 -1.78
CA PRO A 54 -16.63 -9.89 -1.20
C PRO A 54 -15.47 -9.19 -0.49
N ILE A 55 -15.32 -7.88 -0.71
CA ILE A 55 -14.21 -7.08 -0.17
C ILE A 55 -14.70 -5.79 0.48
N ILE A 56 -13.91 -5.28 1.42
CA ILE A 56 -13.99 -3.89 1.89
C ILE A 56 -12.78 -3.16 1.31
N LEU A 57 -13.04 -2.18 0.45
CA LEU A 57 -12.00 -1.55 -0.34
C LEU A 57 -11.38 -0.37 0.41
N LEU A 58 -10.11 -0.50 0.80
CA LEU A 58 -9.29 0.59 1.32
C LEU A 58 -8.61 1.31 0.16
N LEU A 59 -8.80 2.62 0.11
CA LEU A 59 -8.24 3.52 -0.89
C LEU A 59 -7.28 4.49 -0.21
N ASP A 60 -6.01 4.48 -0.63
CA ASP A 60 -5.01 5.42 -0.13
C ASP A 60 -3.99 5.79 -1.21
N THR A 61 -3.39 6.98 -1.10
CA THR A 61 -2.31 7.41 -1.98
C THR A 61 -1.13 7.91 -1.16
N THR A 62 0.00 7.22 -1.26
CA THR A 62 1.25 7.62 -0.61
C THR A 62 2.16 8.35 -1.60
N TYR A 63 2.73 9.48 -1.21
CA TYR A 63 3.66 10.26 -2.03
C TYR A 63 5.10 10.18 -1.51
N TRP A 64 6.05 10.07 -2.44
CA TRP A 64 7.47 10.29 -2.21
C TRP A 64 7.91 11.51 -3.02
N LYS A 65 8.30 12.57 -2.31
CA LYS A 65 8.57 13.89 -2.90
C LYS A 65 7.34 14.40 -3.67
N ARG A 66 7.54 15.32 -4.62
CA ARG A 66 6.47 15.99 -5.37
C ARG A 66 6.12 15.32 -6.71
N SER A 67 6.84 14.30 -7.13
CA SER A 67 6.75 13.76 -8.49
C SER A 67 6.29 12.31 -8.58
N PHE A 68 6.19 11.61 -7.44
CA PHE A 68 5.88 10.19 -7.42
C PHE A 68 4.93 9.84 -6.28
N GLY A 69 3.77 9.32 -6.64
CA GLY A 69 2.79 8.75 -5.73
C GLY A 69 2.42 7.34 -6.15
N VAL A 70 2.00 6.55 -5.17
CA VAL A 70 1.40 5.24 -5.39
C VAL A 70 0.01 5.27 -4.79
N MET A 71 -1.00 5.17 -5.65
CA MET A 71 -2.38 4.93 -5.24
C MET A 71 -2.57 3.42 -5.09
N LEU A 72 -3.08 2.99 -3.95
CA LEU A 72 -3.23 1.59 -3.56
C LEU A 72 -4.70 1.28 -3.27
N PHE A 73 -5.16 0.17 -3.82
CA PHE A 73 -6.47 -0.43 -3.60
C PHE A 73 -6.25 -1.74 -2.86
N LYS A 74 -6.60 -1.77 -1.58
CA LYS A 74 -6.32 -2.90 -0.69
C LYS A 74 -7.63 -3.45 -0.13
N ASP A 75 -7.75 -4.76 -0.05
CA ASP A 75 -8.85 -5.38 0.69
C ASP A 75 -8.57 -5.33 2.19
N ALA A 76 -9.48 -4.74 2.96
CA ALA A 76 -9.40 -4.69 4.41
C ALA A 76 -9.57 -6.08 5.06
N ILE A 77 -10.33 -6.97 4.42
CA ILE A 77 -10.68 -8.29 4.99
C ILE A 77 -9.47 -9.23 4.86
N SER A 78 -8.98 -9.45 3.65
CA SER A 78 -7.85 -10.35 3.41
C SER A 78 -6.48 -9.70 3.60
N GLY A 79 -6.41 -8.37 3.65
CA GLY A 79 -5.15 -7.63 3.70
C GLY A 79 -4.38 -7.60 2.37
N ASN A 80 -4.95 -8.13 1.28
CA ASN A 80 -4.28 -8.21 -0.01
C ASN A 80 -4.33 -6.88 -0.77
N ASN A 81 -3.23 -6.58 -1.47
CA ASN A 81 -3.17 -5.47 -2.41
C ASN A 81 -3.80 -5.92 -3.74
N LEU A 82 -4.94 -5.33 -4.10
CA LEU A 82 -5.73 -5.74 -5.27
C LEU A 82 -5.28 -5.01 -6.54
N LEU A 83 -5.00 -3.72 -6.42
CA LEU A 83 -4.63 -2.86 -7.54
C LEU A 83 -3.74 -1.71 -7.07
N LYS A 84 -2.88 -1.22 -7.96
CA LYS A 84 -2.07 -0.03 -7.71
C LYS A 84 -1.88 0.80 -8.98
N TYR A 85 -1.80 2.10 -8.82
CA TYR A 85 -1.42 3.03 -9.86
C TYR A 85 -0.24 3.88 -9.42
N TYR A 86 0.74 4.06 -10.32
CA TYR A 86 1.78 5.06 -10.16
C TYR A 86 1.25 6.39 -10.69
N VAL A 87 1.22 7.41 -9.84
CA VAL A 87 0.55 8.68 -10.11
C VAL A 87 1.48 9.85 -9.82
N LYS A 88 1.43 10.91 -10.62
CA LYS A 88 2.05 12.20 -10.25
C LYS A 88 1.13 12.98 -9.32
N ASN A 89 -0.15 13.01 -9.65
CA ASN A 89 -1.21 13.64 -8.88
C ASN A 89 -2.40 12.70 -8.80
N GLU A 90 -2.98 12.62 -7.62
CA GLU A 90 -4.22 11.93 -7.33
C GLU A 90 -5.41 12.70 -7.91
N THR A 91 -6.35 11.98 -8.52
CA THR A 91 -7.59 12.54 -9.07
C THR A 91 -8.76 11.62 -8.77
N ASN A 92 -9.97 12.18 -8.68
CA ASN A 92 -11.19 11.38 -8.44
C ASN A 92 -11.44 10.40 -9.60
N ALA A 93 -11.01 10.75 -10.82
CA ALA A 93 -11.12 9.87 -11.99
C ALA A 93 -10.31 8.59 -11.83
N LEU A 94 -9.11 8.66 -11.22
CA LEU A 94 -8.27 7.49 -10.96
C LEU A 94 -8.92 6.54 -9.94
N TYR A 95 -9.58 7.09 -8.92
CA TYR A 95 -10.34 6.29 -7.97
C TYR A 95 -11.50 5.54 -8.64
N LEU A 96 -12.33 6.26 -9.39
CA LEU A 96 -13.46 5.65 -10.10
C LEU A 96 -13.00 4.60 -11.12
N LYS A 97 -11.90 4.87 -11.83
CA LYS A 97 -11.28 3.90 -12.74
C LYS A 97 -10.87 2.63 -12.00
N GLY A 98 -10.20 2.74 -10.86
CA GLY A 98 -9.76 1.57 -10.11
C GLY A 98 -10.92 0.78 -9.49
N ILE A 99 -11.97 1.46 -9.04
CA ILE A 99 -13.21 0.81 -8.57
C ILE A 99 -13.84 0.01 -9.72
N ALA A 100 -14.02 0.64 -10.89
CA ALA A 100 -14.60 -0.02 -12.06
C ALA A 100 -13.76 -1.20 -12.54
N GLU A 101 -12.42 -1.08 -12.51
CA GLU A 101 -11.51 -2.17 -12.87
C GLU A 101 -11.65 -3.37 -11.91
N LEU A 102 -11.84 -3.13 -10.61
CA LEU A 102 -12.08 -4.20 -9.64
C LEU A 102 -13.45 -4.85 -9.85
N GLU A 103 -14.50 -4.08 -10.15
CA GLU A 103 -15.81 -4.64 -10.50
C GLU A 103 -15.73 -5.51 -11.77
N GLN A 104 -15.00 -5.06 -12.79
CA GLN A 104 -14.79 -5.83 -14.04
C GLN A 104 -14.03 -7.13 -13.81
N LYS A 105 -13.13 -7.17 -12.82
CA LYS A 105 -12.44 -8.39 -12.37
C LYS A 105 -13.33 -9.31 -11.51
N GLY A 106 -14.60 -8.92 -11.29
CA GLY A 106 -15.60 -9.70 -10.58
C GLY A 106 -15.69 -9.42 -9.07
N TYR A 107 -14.84 -8.55 -8.51
CA TYR A 107 -14.87 -8.28 -7.06
C TYR A 107 -16.20 -7.66 -6.63
N ARG A 108 -16.80 -8.19 -5.57
CA ARG A 108 -17.99 -7.62 -4.94
C ARG A 108 -17.58 -6.64 -3.85
N ILE A 109 -17.59 -5.35 -4.16
CA ILE A 109 -17.26 -4.28 -3.20
C ILE A 109 -18.45 -4.07 -2.26
N LEU A 110 -18.25 -4.34 -0.97
CA LEU A 110 -19.29 -4.18 0.07
C LEU A 110 -19.31 -2.77 0.65
N ALA A 111 -18.15 -2.17 0.82
CA ALA A 111 -17.97 -0.82 1.36
C ALA A 111 -16.62 -0.26 0.90
N ILE A 112 -16.48 1.06 0.95
CA ILE A 112 -15.25 1.78 0.61
C ILE A 112 -14.79 2.58 1.82
N VAL A 113 -13.51 2.45 2.16
CA VAL A 113 -12.83 3.33 3.12
C VAL A 113 -11.85 4.19 2.35
N CYS A 114 -12.03 5.50 2.39
CA CYS A 114 -11.18 6.44 1.64
C CYS A 114 -10.80 7.67 2.47
N ASP A 115 -9.82 8.43 2.00
CA ASP A 115 -9.60 9.79 2.51
C ASP A 115 -10.79 10.70 2.15
N GLY A 116 -10.98 11.77 2.92
CA GLY A 116 -12.01 12.80 2.73
C GLY A 116 -11.76 13.72 1.54
N ARG A 117 -11.26 13.19 0.43
CA ARG A 117 -10.96 13.96 -0.77
C ARG A 117 -12.22 14.63 -1.31
N ARG A 118 -12.13 15.93 -1.58
CA ARG A 118 -13.26 16.75 -2.03
C ARG A 118 -13.91 16.15 -3.30
N GLY A 119 -15.21 15.94 -3.22
CA GLY A 119 -16.01 15.40 -4.33
C GLY A 119 -15.77 13.92 -4.67
N LEU A 120 -14.99 13.18 -3.87
CA LEU A 120 -14.87 11.73 -4.07
C LEU A 120 -16.12 11.01 -3.57
N ILE A 121 -16.52 11.26 -2.32
CA ILE A 121 -17.68 10.61 -1.67
C ILE A 121 -18.95 10.77 -2.50
N GLN A 122 -19.18 11.98 -3.04
CA GLN A 122 -20.32 12.31 -3.92
C GLN A 122 -20.36 11.47 -5.20
N LYS A 123 -19.21 10.96 -5.66
CA LYS A 123 -19.09 10.16 -6.88
C LYS A 123 -19.16 8.65 -6.63
N ILE A 124 -19.05 8.21 -5.38
CA ILE A 124 -19.05 6.78 -4.99
C ILE A 124 -20.26 6.43 -4.10
N THR A 125 -21.35 7.19 -4.21
CA THR A 125 -22.59 7.03 -3.43
C THR A 125 -23.27 5.67 -3.60
N LYS A 126 -22.91 4.91 -4.64
CA LYS A 126 -23.31 3.51 -4.85
C LYS A 126 -22.92 2.61 -3.66
N TYR A 127 -21.88 2.97 -2.90
CA TYR A 127 -21.34 2.17 -1.82
C TYR A 127 -21.54 2.84 -0.46
N PRO A 128 -21.69 2.08 0.63
CA PRO A 128 -21.41 2.57 1.96
C PRO A 128 -19.95 3.09 2.01
N VAL A 129 -19.78 4.34 2.41
CA VAL A 129 -18.47 4.99 2.51
C VAL A 129 -18.14 5.30 3.95
N GLN A 130 -16.93 4.95 4.37
CA GLN A 130 -16.35 5.38 5.62
C GLN A 130 -15.10 6.23 5.33
N LEU A 131 -14.93 7.31 6.09
CA LEU A 131 -13.67 8.04 6.09
C LEU A 131 -12.58 7.26 6.82
N CYS A 132 -11.36 7.28 6.29
CA CYS A 132 -10.23 6.65 6.92
C CYS A 132 -9.97 7.26 8.32
N GLN A 133 -10.02 6.41 9.36
CA GLN A 133 -9.84 6.84 10.76
C GLN A 133 -8.48 7.51 10.99
N TYR A 134 -7.43 7.06 10.30
CA TYR A 134 -6.10 7.67 10.38
C TYR A 134 -6.09 9.12 9.87
N HIS A 135 -6.74 9.37 8.73
CA HIS A 135 -6.89 10.73 8.20
C HIS A 135 -7.79 11.59 9.10
N GLN A 136 -8.86 11.02 9.65
CA GLN A 136 -9.71 11.71 10.63
C GLN A 136 -8.93 12.11 11.89
N GLN A 137 -8.14 11.20 12.46
CA GLN A 137 -7.28 11.49 13.62
C GLN A 137 -6.26 12.59 13.29
N GLN A 138 -5.63 12.55 12.12
CA GLN A 138 -4.71 13.62 11.68
C GLN A 138 -5.42 14.98 11.56
N ILE A 139 -6.63 15.02 11.00
CA ILE A 139 -7.42 16.25 10.93
C ILE A 139 -7.67 16.80 12.33
N ILE A 140 -8.16 15.96 13.25
CA ILE A 140 -8.41 16.37 14.64
C ILE A 140 -7.12 16.91 15.29
N ARG A 141 -6.00 16.20 15.14
CA ARG A 141 -4.70 16.60 15.70
C ARG A 141 -4.21 17.95 15.17
N ARG A 142 -4.50 18.32 13.91
CA ARG A 142 -4.12 19.64 13.36
C ARG A 142 -4.78 20.80 14.09
N TYR A 143 -6.00 20.60 14.60
CA TYR A 143 -6.76 21.63 15.33
C TYR A 143 -6.52 21.59 16.84
N LEU A 144 -5.84 20.56 17.36
CA LEU A 144 -5.50 20.46 18.77
C LEU A 144 -4.11 21.04 19.05
N PRO A 145 -3.93 21.80 20.15
CA PRO A 145 -2.61 22.22 20.57
C PRO A 145 -1.77 21.00 21.00
N ASN A 146 -0.51 20.92 20.52
CA ASN A 146 0.46 19.87 20.87
C ASN A 146 0.72 19.75 22.39
N ARG A 147 0.34 20.75 23.20
CA ARG A 147 0.41 20.76 24.68
C ARG A 147 -0.92 21.15 25.31
N SER A 148 -2.02 20.58 24.81
CA SER A 148 -3.32 20.76 25.45
C SER A 148 -3.34 20.04 26.81
N LYS A 149 -3.70 20.78 27.87
CA LYS A 149 -3.89 20.21 29.23
C LYS A 149 -5.21 19.45 29.37
N HIS A 150 -6.05 19.46 28.34
CA HIS A 150 -7.37 18.86 28.34
C HIS A 150 -7.26 17.32 28.32
N PRO A 151 -8.00 16.58 29.16
CA PRO A 151 -7.88 15.13 29.25
C PRO A 151 -8.19 14.41 27.92
N ALA A 152 -9.11 14.95 27.11
CA ALA A 152 -9.47 14.37 25.80
C ALA A 152 -8.31 14.31 24.79
N SER A 153 -7.30 15.18 24.89
CA SER A 153 -6.16 15.19 23.97
C SER A 153 -5.03 14.23 24.37
N LYS A 154 -5.06 13.68 25.59
CA LYS A 154 -4.02 12.75 26.08
C LYS A 154 -4.13 11.35 25.47
N HIS A 155 -5.28 11.01 24.88
CA HIS A 155 -5.59 9.68 24.34
C HIS A 155 -5.74 9.66 22.80
N LEU A 156 -5.34 10.74 22.12
CA LEU A 156 -5.60 11.00 20.69
C LEU A 156 -4.35 10.87 19.82
#